data_AF-A0A4R2NTF3-F1
#
_entry.id   AF-A0A4R2NTF3-F1
#
_cell.length_a   1.000
_cell.length_b   1.000
_cell.length_c   1.000
_cell.angle_alpha   90.00
_cell.angle_beta   90.00
_cell.angle_gamma   90.00
#
_symmetry.space_group_name_H-M   'P 1'
#
loop_
_entity.id
_entity.type
_entity.pdbx_description
1 polymer ?
#
loop_
_entity_poly.entity_id
_entity_poly.type
_entity_poly.pdbx_seq_one_letter_code
_entity_poly.pdbx_strand_id
1 'polypeptide(L)' 'MLKNIQNLGKSLSKKEQKQVSGGWGTVYCNSNRDCWDAYPFLGPGDVSCRDSVYGWGQRVCIFN' A
#
# COMPACT_ATOMS: atom_id res chain seq x y z
N MET A 1 -17.94 24.09 2.18
CA MET A 1 -17.63 23.15 3.28
C MET A 1 -18.36 21.85 3.02
N LEU A 2 -17.62 20.76 2.84
CA LEU A 2 -18.14 19.41 2.57
C LEU A 2 -18.80 18.83 3.83
N LYS A 3 -20.01 19.28 4.17
CA LYS A 3 -20.67 18.92 5.43
C LYS A 3 -21.31 17.51 5.44
N ASN A 4 -21.38 16.82 4.30
CA ASN A 4 -22.11 15.55 4.16
C ASN A 4 -21.27 14.43 3.52
N ILE A 5 -19.97 14.36 3.80
CA ILE A 5 -19.19 13.18 3.43
C ILE A 5 -19.33 12.15 4.54
N GLN A 6 -20.45 11.42 4.56
CA GLN A 6 -20.60 10.25 5.40
C GLN A 6 -20.10 9.03 4.62
N ASN A 7 -18.99 8.45 5.08
CA ASN A 7 -18.36 7.22 4.60
C ASN A 7 -17.92 7.21 3.13
N LEU A 8 -16.78 7.84 2.84
CA LEU A 8 -16.01 7.52 1.64
C LEU A 8 -15.39 6.12 1.78
N GLY A 9 -16.14 5.12 1.37
CA GLY A 9 -15.67 3.73 1.26
C GLY A 9 -16.11 2.81 2.41
N LYS A 10 -16.00 1.51 2.15
CA LYS A 10 -16.23 0.45 3.13
C LYS A 10 -14.93 0.22 3.91
N SER A 11 -14.95 0.36 5.23
CA SER A 11 -13.82 -0.10 6.04
C SER A 11 -13.69 -1.62 5.92
N LEU A 12 -12.54 -2.08 5.44
CA LEU A 12 -12.20 -3.50 5.39
C LEU A 12 -11.84 -3.99 6.79
N SER A 13 -12.36 -5.16 7.17
CA SER A 13 -11.89 -5.89 8.33
C SER A 13 -10.42 -6.31 8.14
N LYS A 14 -9.69 -6.57 9.25
CA LYS A 14 -8.29 -7.06 9.18
C LYS A 14 -8.15 -8.34 8.33
N LYS A 15 -9.20 -9.15 8.25
CA LYS A 15 -9.23 -10.37 7.43
C LYS A 15 -9.37 -10.02 5.95
N GLU A 16 -10.26 -9.09 5.61
CA GLU A 16 -10.41 -8.60 4.23
C GLU A 16 -9.13 -7.87 3.77
N GLN A 17 -8.49 -7.05 4.61
CA GLN A 17 -7.22 -6.37 4.30
C GLN A 17 -6.07 -7.35 3.98
N LYS A 18 -6.05 -8.54 4.60
CA LYS A 18 -5.06 -9.59 4.29
C LYS A 18 -5.30 -10.24 2.94
N GLN A 19 -6.54 -10.25 2.46
CA GLN A 19 -6.92 -10.80 1.16
C GLN A 19 -6.73 -9.81 0.02
N VAL A 20 -6.51 -8.53 0.33
CA VAL A 20 -6.08 -7.56 -0.66
C VAL A 20 -4.63 -7.87 -1.02
N SER A 21 -4.49 -8.66 -2.08
CA SER A 21 -3.23 -8.85 -2.78
C SER A 21 -2.90 -7.51 -3.41
N GLY A 22 -1.96 -6.78 -2.80
CA GLY A 22 -1.43 -5.56 -3.38
C GLY A 22 -0.89 -5.78 -4.79
N GLY A 23 -0.86 -4.72 -5.59
CA GLY A 23 -0.40 -4.71 -6.97
C GLY A 23 1.11 -4.98 -7.13
N TRP A 24 1.67 -4.46 -8.21
CA TRP A 24 3.04 -4.76 -8.59
C TRP A 24 3.98 -3.61 -8.23
N GLY A 25 5.12 -3.95 -7.64
CA GLY A 25 6.16 -3.00 -7.25
C GLY A 25 7.51 -3.39 -7.83
N THR A 26 8.23 -2.42 -8.40
CA THR A 26 9.62 -2.61 -8.89
C THR A 26 10.64 -1.81 -8.08
N VAL A 27 10.19 -0.87 -7.26
CA VAL A 27 11.06 -0.03 -6.43
C VAL A 27 11.44 -0.80 -5.18
N TYR A 28 12.72 -1.07 -5.01
CA TYR A 28 13.25 -1.71 -3.80
C TYR A 28 13.07 -0.84 -2.56
N CYS A 29 12.84 -1.49 -1.43
CA CYS A 29 12.62 -0.81 -0.15
C CYS A 29 13.11 -1.66 1.03
N ASN A 30 13.43 -0.98 2.12
CA ASN A 30 13.70 -1.58 3.43
C ASN A 30 12.57 -1.26 4.42
N SER A 31 11.93 -0.11 4.25
CA SER A 31 10.87 0.40 5.11
C SER A 31 9.66 0.93 4.31
N ASN A 32 8.49 1.04 4.96
CA ASN A 32 7.33 1.67 4.34
C ASN A 32 7.58 3.15 4.00
N ARG A 33 8.48 3.82 4.74
CA ARG A 33 8.81 5.22 4.51
C ARG A 33 9.48 5.40 3.16
N ASP A 34 10.36 4.48 2.77
CA ASP A 34 11.04 4.49 1.47
C ASP A 34 10.01 4.51 0.31
N CYS A 35 8.86 3.87 0.49
CA CYS A 35 7.79 3.86 -0.50
C CYS A 35 7.00 5.16 -0.55
N TRP A 36 6.77 5.81 0.59
CA TRP A 36 6.11 7.12 0.64
C TRP A 36 7.02 8.21 0.08
N ASP A 37 8.33 8.08 0.26
CA ASP A 37 9.31 9.00 -0.32
C ASP A 37 9.45 8.77 -1.84
N ALA A 38 9.38 7.52 -2.31
CA ALA A 38 9.38 7.18 -3.75
C ALA A 38 8.07 7.58 -4.47
N TYR A 39 6.94 7.50 -3.76
CA TYR A 39 5.61 7.88 -4.26
C TYR A 39 5.00 8.97 -3.37
N PRO A 40 5.43 10.23 -3.51
CA PRO A 40 5.07 11.32 -2.58
C PRO A 40 3.58 11.69 -2.56
N PHE A 41 2.81 11.18 -3.52
CA PHE A 41 1.35 11.32 -3.60
C PHE A 41 0.59 10.15 -2.94
N LEU A 42 1.30 9.12 -2.45
CA LEU A 42 0.74 7.94 -1.82
C LEU A 42 1.11 7.87 -0.34
N GLY A 43 0.13 7.54 0.49
CA GLY A 43 0.28 7.53 1.94
C GLY A 43 0.31 6.13 2.55
N PRO A 44 0.33 6.10 3.90
CA PRO A 44 0.09 4.88 4.66
C PRO A 44 -1.27 4.30 4.27
N GLY A 45 -1.27 3.12 3.64
CA GLY A 45 -2.49 2.46 3.17
C GLY A 45 -2.56 2.32 1.66
N ASP A 46 -1.92 3.21 0.90
CA ASP A 46 -1.92 3.15 -0.58
C ASP A 46 -0.72 2.35 -1.12
N VAL A 47 0.43 2.47 -0.45
CA VAL A 47 1.66 1.75 -0.81
C VAL A 47 2.38 1.25 0.44
N SER A 48 3.00 0.07 0.36
CA SER A 48 3.78 -0.51 1.45
C SER A 48 4.97 -1.33 0.96
N CYS A 49 5.99 -1.44 1.80
CA CYS A 49 7.20 -2.21 1.53
C CYS A 49 6.99 -3.68 1.90
N ARG A 50 6.78 -4.53 0.89
CA ARG A 50 6.44 -5.95 1.04
C ARG A 50 7.36 -6.82 0.17
N ASP A 51 7.45 -8.09 0.52
CA ASP A 51 8.18 -9.06 -0.29
C ASP A 51 7.57 -9.17 -1.68
N SER A 52 8.40 -9.04 -2.71
CA SER A 52 7.96 -9.24 -4.08
C SER A 52 7.67 -10.71 -4.33
N VAL A 53 6.45 -11.02 -4.79
CA VAL A 53 6.07 -12.38 -5.20
C VAL A 53 6.80 -12.81 -6.48
N TYR A 54 7.41 -11.86 -7.20
CA TYR A 54 8.05 -12.08 -8.51
C TYR A 54 9.55 -11.78 -8.56
N GLY A 55 10.15 -11.27 -7.49
CA GLY A 55 11.56 -10.88 -7.46
C GLY A 55 12.30 -11.54 -6.31
N TRP A 56 13.11 -12.56 -6.61
CA TRP A 56 14.31 -13.05 -5.90
C TRP A 56 14.43 -12.83 -4.37
N GLY A 57 13.33 -12.87 -3.61
CA GLY A 57 13.31 -12.62 -2.17
C GLY A 57 13.57 -11.17 -1.75
N GLN A 58 13.37 -10.19 -2.64
CA GLN A 58 13.61 -8.77 -2.33
C GLN A 58 12.32 -8.03 -2.02
N ARG A 59 12.41 -7.09 -1.06
CA ARG A 59 11.29 -6.23 -0.66
C ARG A 59 11.17 -5.05 -1.63
N VAL A 60 9.94 -4.80 -2.07
CA VAL A 60 9.59 -3.73 -3.01
C VAL A 60 8.35 -2.98 -2.54
N CYS A 61 8.18 -1.77 -3.05
CA CYS A 61 7.00 -0.94 -2.81
C CYS A 61 5.82 -1.44 -3.62
N ILE A 62 4.90 -2.14 -2.94
CA ILE A 62 3.68 -2.71 -3.48
C ILE A 62 2.51 -1.79 -3.15
N PHE A 63 1.73 -1.43 -4.17
CA PHE A 63 0.45 -0.72 -4.02
C PHE A 63 -0.54 -1.63 -3.31
N ASN A 64 -1.21 -1.16 -2.26
CA ASN A 64 -2.17 -1.98 -1.51
C ASN A 64 -3.56 -1.94 -2.14
#